data_AF-A0AAP2UER5-F1
#
_entry.id   AF-A0AAP2UER5-F1
#
_cell.length_a   1.000
_cell.length_b   1.000
_cell.length_c   1.000
_cell.angle_alpha   90.00
_cell.angle_beta   90.00
_cell.angle_gamma   90.00
#
_symmetry.space_group_name_H-M   'P 1'
#
loop_
_entity.id
_entity.type
_entity.pdbx_description
1 polymer ?
#
loop_
_entity_poly.entity_id
_entity_poly.type
_entity_poly.pdbx_seq_one_letter_code
_entity_poly.pdbx_strand_id
1 'polypeptide(L)'
;MEKTEIKKILKFYKNIYPNSKIIESKDTIETWMMMFGDFSYEQVQNAIVKFSKSNRYIPNLAEIVSNIEVPDYTIEKIPPNTVIIQFEDEAYGNFPFRFLNSQDAKEYSKKFQECNYDKESIKILHEEHVRKRNSSVLTYRGEAKTRLEQKLQNQNNKGSRRYDKQSSFNW
;
A
#
# COMPACT_ATOMS: atom_id res chain seq x y z
N MET A 1 8.38 -3.15 -16.02
CA MET A 1 8.90 -1.77 -16.13
C MET A 1 8.60 -1.15 -17.50
N GLU A 2 8.20 0.12 -17.55
CA GLU A 2 7.93 0.84 -18.80
C GLU A 2 9.19 1.52 -19.40
N LYS A 3 9.14 1.87 -20.70
CA LYS A 3 10.26 2.59 -21.39
C LYS A 3 10.66 3.89 -20.70
N THR A 4 9.70 4.60 -20.12
CA THR A 4 9.92 5.87 -19.39
C THR A 4 10.74 5.65 -18.12
N GLU A 5 10.50 4.54 -17.42
CA GLU A 5 11.22 4.13 -16.21
C GLU A 5 12.63 3.63 -16.56
N ILE A 6 12.80 2.89 -17.65
CA ILE A 6 14.13 2.47 -18.14
C ILE A 6 15.03 3.69 -18.43
N LYS A 7 14.48 4.74 -19.05
CA LYS A 7 15.24 5.99 -19.26
C LYS A 7 15.67 6.64 -17.95
N LYS A 8 14.81 6.62 -16.92
CA LYS A 8 15.16 7.12 -15.58
C LYS A 8 16.30 6.29 -14.97
N ILE A 9 16.24 4.96 -15.08
CA ILE A 9 17.29 4.05 -14.62
C ILE A 9 18.62 4.32 -15.34
N LEU A 10 18.61 4.47 -16.67
CA LEU A 10 19.82 4.78 -17.44
C LEU A 10 20.47 6.10 -17.00
N LYS A 11 19.66 7.14 -16.80
CA LYS A 11 20.13 8.43 -16.28
C LYS A 11 20.69 8.31 -14.86
N PHE A 12 20.00 7.57 -14.00
CA PHE A 12 20.46 7.28 -12.64
C PHE A 12 21.79 6.52 -12.62
N TYR A 13 21.90 5.49 -13.46
CA TYR A 13 23.10 4.67 -13.60
C TYR A 13 24.31 5.50 -14.04
N LYS A 14 24.15 6.39 -15.03
CA LYS A 14 25.22 7.31 -15.46
C LYS A 14 25.66 8.26 -14.35
N ASN A 15 24.75 8.70 -13.50
CA ASN A 15 25.10 9.58 -12.37
C ASN A 15 25.94 8.84 -11.31
N ILE A 16 25.65 7.55 -11.06
CA ILE A 16 26.46 6.72 -10.16
C ILE A 16 27.81 6.36 -10.80
N TYR A 17 27.81 6.11 -12.11
CA TYR A 17 29.00 5.73 -12.86
C TYR A 17 29.27 6.75 -14.00
N PRO A 18 29.89 7.92 -13.68
CA PRO A 18 30.13 8.99 -14.65
C PRO A 18 30.93 8.54 -15.88
N ASN A 19 31.80 7.54 -15.70
CA ASN A 19 32.64 6.98 -16.77
C ASN A 19 31.96 5.83 -17.54
N SER A 20 30.67 5.56 -17.31
CA SER A 20 29.95 4.54 -18.05
C SER A 20 29.83 4.94 -19.53
N LYS A 21 30.21 4.03 -20.42
CA LYS A 21 30.12 4.24 -21.88
C LYS A 21 28.71 3.98 -22.43
N ILE A 22 27.70 3.94 -21.57
CA ILE A 22 26.34 3.59 -21.95
C ILE A 22 25.71 4.76 -22.68
N ILE A 23 25.24 4.52 -23.90
CA ILE A 23 24.53 5.51 -24.71
C ILE A 23 23.03 5.24 -24.57
N GLU A 24 22.23 6.29 -24.41
CA GLU A 24 20.76 6.20 -24.43
C GLU A 24 20.26 6.05 -25.88
N SER A 25 20.56 4.90 -26.48
CA SER A 25 20.07 4.52 -27.80
C SER A 25 18.77 3.73 -27.69
N LYS A 26 18.05 3.58 -28.81
CA LYS A 26 16.85 2.72 -28.87
C LYS A 26 17.18 1.28 -28.47
N ASP A 27 18.28 0.73 -28.99
CA ASP A 27 18.70 -0.64 -28.73
C ASP A 27 19.10 -0.85 -27.27
N THR A 28 19.76 0.14 -26.66
CA THR A 28 20.08 0.12 -25.22
C THR A 28 18.81 0.07 -24.38
N ILE A 29 17.82 0.91 -24.69
CA ILE A 29 16.55 0.95 -23.96
C ILE A 29 15.82 -0.39 -24.09
N GLU A 30 15.77 -0.96 -25.29
CA GLU A 30 15.11 -2.25 -25.53
C GLU A 30 15.83 -3.39 -24.81
N THR A 31 17.16 -3.43 -24.84
CA THR A 31 17.96 -4.44 -24.12
C THR A 31 17.73 -4.35 -22.61
N TRP A 32 17.75 -3.13 -22.05
CA TRP A 32 17.50 -2.94 -20.61
C TRP A 32 16.06 -3.29 -20.24
N MET A 33 15.10 -3.02 -21.14
CA MET A 33 13.72 -3.40 -20.95
C MET A 33 13.52 -4.93 -20.98
N MET A 34 14.28 -5.67 -21.79
CA MET A 34 14.26 -7.14 -21.77
C MET A 34 14.78 -7.71 -20.46
N MET A 35 15.82 -7.11 -19.87
CA MET A 35 16.42 -7.59 -18.62
C MET A 35 15.65 -7.16 -17.37
N PHE A 36 15.03 -5.97 -17.40
CA PHE A 36 14.36 -5.37 -16.25
C PHE A 36 12.84 -5.30 -16.37
N GLY A 37 12.27 -5.89 -17.42
CA GLY A 37 10.84 -5.85 -17.72
C GLY A 37 9.97 -6.38 -16.58
N ASP A 38 10.45 -7.41 -15.89
CA ASP A 38 9.74 -8.11 -14.83
C ASP A 38 9.90 -7.47 -13.45
N PHE A 39 10.80 -6.49 -13.31
CA PHE A 39 11.08 -5.82 -12.04
C PHE A 39 10.47 -4.42 -11.97
N SER A 40 10.28 -3.93 -10.75
CA SER A 40 9.89 -2.54 -10.50
C SER A 40 11.09 -1.60 -10.64
N TYR A 41 10.83 -0.32 -10.93
CA TYR A 41 11.86 0.71 -11.00
C TYR A 41 12.73 0.73 -9.73
N GLU A 42 12.08 0.60 -8.58
CA GLU A 42 12.70 0.73 -7.27
C GLU A 42 13.56 -0.49 -6.92
N GLN A 43 13.12 -1.69 -7.30
CA GLN A 43 13.92 -2.91 -7.19
C GLN A 43 15.25 -2.79 -7.93
N VAL A 44 15.22 -2.34 -9.18
CA VAL A 44 16.43 -2.15 -10.00
C VAL A 44 17.29 -1.02 -9.45
N GLN A 45 16.69 0.09 -9.05
CA GLN A 45 17.42 1.22 -8.46
C GLN A 45 18.16 0.81 -7.18
N ASN A 46 17.50 0.08 -6.29
CA ASN A 46 18.07 -0.40 -5.04
C ASN A 46 19.19 -1.41 -5.28
N ALA A 47 19.04 -2.31 -6.26
CA ALA A 47 20.09 -3.25 -6.66
C ALA A 47 21.36 -2.50 -7.13
N ILE A 48 21.21 -1.47 -7.97
CA ILE A 48 22.33 -0.63 -8.43
C ILE A 48 23.01 0.07 -7.25
N VAL A 49 22.25 0.64 -6.30
CA VAL A 49 22.80 1.30 -5.11
C VAL A 49 23.52 0.32 -4.19
N LYS A 50 22.96 -0.87 -3.99
CA LYS A 50 23.57 -1.92 -3.15
C LYS A 50 24.88 -2.40 -3.77
N PHE A 51 24.90 -2.58 -5.09
CA PHE A 51 26.11 -2.96 -5.81
C PHE A 51 27.18 -1.87 -5.73
N SER A 52 26.81 -0.60 -5.95
CA SER A 52 27.78 0.52 -5.94
C SER A 52 28.46 0.73 -4.59
N LYS A 53 27.79 0.36 -3.48
CA LYS A 53 28.37 0.41 -2.13
C LYS A 53 29.32 -0.74 -1.83
N SER A 54 29.14 -1.88 -2.48
CA SER A 54 29.87 -3.12 -2.18
C SER A 54 31.01 -3.41 -3.17
N ASN A 55 30.92 -2.89 -4.39
CA ASN A 55 31.86 -3.20 -5.46
C ASN A 55 32.50 -1.93 -6.05
N ARG A 56 33.79 -2.03 -6.37
CA ARG A 56 34.57 -0.94 -6.97
C ARG A 56 34.37 -0.81 -8.48
N TYR A 57 33.84 -1.85 -9.12
CA TYR A 57 33.66 -1.92 -10.56
C TYR A 57 32.24 -1.57 -10.98
N ILE A 58 32.11 -1.16 -12.25
CA ILE A 58 30.82 -0.86 -12.88
C ILE A 58 30.09 -2.19 -13.15
N PRO A 59 28.88 -2.42 -12.60
CA PRO A 59 28.16 -3.68 -12.79
C PRO A 59 27.65 -3.82 -14.21
N ASN A 60 27.70 -5.04 -14.74
CA ASN A 60 26.97 -5.40 -15.96
C ASN A 60 25.47 -5.69 -15.64
N LEU A 61 24.65 -5.88 -16.69
CA LEU A 61 23.21 -6.11 -16.53
C LEU A 61 22.89 -7.36 -15.68
N ALA A 62 23.61 -8.46 -15.88
CA ALA A 62 23.39 -9.71 -15.14
C ALA A 62 23.73 -9.57 -13.66
N GLU A 63 24.77 -8.81 -13.32
CA GLU A 63 25.16 -8.50 -11.94
C GLU A 63 24.13 -7.61 -11.24
N ILE A 64 23.48 -6.69 -11.97
CA ILE A 64 22.38 -5.91 -11.41
C ILE A 64 21.21 -6.85 -11.11
N VAL A 65 20.81 -7.68 -12.08
CA VAL A 65 19.69 -8.63 -11.93
C VAL A 65 19.92 -9.58 -10.75
N SER A 66 21.13 -10.12 -10.59
CA SER A 66 21.43 -11.03 -9.48
C SER A 66 21.41 -10.37 -8.10
N ASN A 67 21.46 -9.03 -8.04
CA ASN A 67 21.35 -8.26 -6.80
C ASN A 67 19.95 -7.68 -6.57
N ILE A 68 18.98 -7.96 -7.45
CA ILE A 68 17.60 -7.58 -7.23
C ILE A 68 17.02 -8.49 -6.16
N GLU A 69 16.55 -7.86 -5.08
CA GLU A 69 15.79 -8.55 -4.04
C GLU A 69 14.34 -8.71 -4.51
N VAL A 70 13.94 -9.97 -4.72
CA VAL A 70 12.57 -10.34 -5.04
C VAL A 70 11.89 -10.79 -3.74
N PRO A 71 10.69 -10.29 -3.43
CA PRO A 71 9.97 -10.75 -2.25
C PRO A 71 9.55 -12.21 -2.39
N ASP A 72 9.64 -12.96 -1.29
CA ASP A 72 9.19 -14.36 -1.17
C ASP A 72 7.65 -14.49 -1.09
N TYR A 73 6.92 -13.46 -1.51
CA TYR A 73 5.47 -13.39 -1.46
C TYR A 73 4.88 -12.79 -2.74
N THR A 74 3.67 -13.23 -3.06
CA THR A 74 2.86 -12.68 -4.14
C THR A 74 1.82 -11.72 -3.59
N ILE A 75 1.37 -10.79 -4.43
CA ILE A 75 0.39 -9.78 -4.09
C ILE A 75 -0.81 -9.93 -5.01
N GLU A 76 -1.93 -10.40 -4.47
CA GLU A 76 -3.19 -10.55 -5.20
C GLU A 76 -4.14 -9.37 -4.88
N LYS A 77 -4.71 -8.76 -5.91
CA LYS A 77 -5.72 -7.70 -5.76
C LYS A 77 -7.11 -8.31 -5.95
N ILE A 78 -7.93 -8.27 -4.89
CA ILE A 78 -9.33 -8.68 -4.95
C ILE A 78 -10.24 -7.44 -4.93
N PRO A 79 -11.03 -7.21 -5.99
CA PRO A 79 -12.02 -6.14 -6.00
C PRO A 79 -13.04 -6.28 -4.86
N PRO A 80 -13.56 -5.17 -4.29
CA PRO A 80 -13.30 -3.79 -4.71
C PRO A 80 -12.01 -3.20 -4.14
N ASN A 81 -11.65 -3.49 -2.88
CA ASN A 81 -10.61 -2.75 -2.13
C ASN A 81 -9.74 -3.67 -1.24
N THR A 82 -9.45 -4.90 -1.67
CA THR A 82 -8.66 -5.85 -0.87
C THR A 82 -7.35 -6.20 -1.57
N VAL A 83 -6.26 -6.21 -0.81
CA VAL A 83 -4.95 -6.71 -1.24
C VAL A 83 -4.61 -7.91 -0.36
N ILE A 84 -4.26 -9.04 -0.95
CA ILE A 84 -3.85 -10.23 -0.23
C ILE A 84 -2.37 -10.45 -0.49
N ILE A 85 -1.60 -10.61 0.59
CA ILE A 85 -0.21 -11.06 0.51
C ILE A 85 -0.18 -12.55 0.80
N GLN A 86 0.41 -13.32 -0.10
CA GLN A 86 0.49 -14.78 -0.01
C GLN A 86 1.96 -15.20 -0.08
N PHE A 87 2.41 -15.99 0.88
CA PHE A 87 3.72 -16.64 0.81
C PHE A 87 3.57 -17.99 0.12
N GLU A 88 4.63 -18.47 -0.55
CA GLU A 88 4.63 -19.84 -1.13
C GLU A 88 4.44 -20.93 -0.07
N ASP A 89 4.86 -20.63 1.15
CA ASP A 89 4.70 -21.49 2.31
C ASP A 89 3.26 -21.43 2.83
N GLU A 90 2.43 -22.39 2.39
CA GLU A 90 1.02 -22.51 2.74
C GLU A 90 0.77 -22.52 4.27
N ALA A 91 1.75 -22.96 5.07
CA ALA A 91 1.63 -23.00 6.53
C ALA A 91 1.59 -21.61 7.18
N TYR A 92 2.16 -20.59 6.51
CA TYR A 92 2.21 -19.22 7.02
C TYR A 92 0.91 -18.43 6.74
N GLY A 93 0.12 -18.91 5.78
CA GLY A 93 -1.21 -18.40 5.47
C GLY A 93 -1.23 -17.07 4.70
N ASN A 94 -2.44 -16.63 4.39
CA ASN A 94 -2.71 -15.43 3.59
C ASN A 94 -3.00 -14.23 4.48
N PHE A 95 -2.45 -13.05 4.12
CA PHE A 95 -2.63 -11.80 4.86
C PHE A 95 -3.52 -10.81 4.08
N PRO A 96 -4.84 -10.76 4.36
CA PRO A 96 -5.77 -9.87 3.67
C PRO A 96 -5.79 -8.46 4.27
N PHE A 97 -5.34 -7.48 3.47
CA PHE A 97 -5.45 -6.06 3.74
C PHE A 97 -6.70 -5.48 3.07
N ARG A 98 -7.75 -5.24 3.87
CA ARG A 98 -9.00 -4.61 3.42
C ARG A 98 -9.01 -3.10 3.64
N PHE A 99 -9.33 -2.34 2.61
CA PHE A 99 -9.36 -0.88 2.60
C PHE A 99 -10.77 -0.33 2.36
N LEU A 100 -11.00 0.91 2.79
CA LEU A 100 -12.29 1.59 2.59
C LEU A 100 -12.47 2.09 1.17
N ASN A 101 -11.38 2.50 0.52
CA ASN A 101 -11.37 3.02 -0.84
C ASN A 101 -10.39 2.21 -1.72
N SER A 102 -10.50 2.35 -3.03
CA SER A 102 -9.66 1.65 -3.99
C SER A 102 -8.29 2.29 -4.18
N GLN A 103 -8.13 3.56 -3.78
CA GLN A 103 -6.88 4.31 -3.89
C GLN A 103 -5.85 3.81 -2.87
N ASP A 104 -6.24 3.67 -1.61
CA ASP A 104 -5.43 3.11 -0.52
C ASP A 104 -5.00 1.68 -0.87
N ALA A 105 -5.89 0.88 -1.46
CA ALA A 105 -5.56 -0.48 -1.91
C ALA A 105 -4.49 -0.48 -3.01
N LYS A 106 -4.53 0.49 -3.94
CA LYS A 106 -3.50 0.65 -4.97
C LYS A 106 -2.17 1.08 -4.37
N GLU A 107 -2.18 2.05 -3.47
CA GLU A 107 -0.97 2.56 -2.81
C GLU A 107 -0.28 1.48 -1.97
N TYR A 108 -1.05 0.72 -1.18
CA TYR A 108 -0.50 -0.38 -0.39
C TYR A 108 0.07 -1.49 -1.26
N SER A 109 -0.61 -1.86 -2.33
CA SER A 109 -0.06 -2.85 -3.26
C SER A 109 1.24 -2.38 -3.89
N LYS A 110 1.36 -1.09 -4.23
CA LYS A 110 2.60 -0.53 -4.77
C LYS A 110 3.72 -0.62 -3.73
N LYS A 111 3.44 -0.20 -2.49
CA LYS A 111 4.38 -0.28 -1.37
C LYS A 111 4.92 -1.68 -1.13
N PHE A 112 4.08 -2.71 -1.20
CA PHE A 112 4.50 -4.11 -1.04
C PHE A 112 5.30 -4.65 -2.23
N GLN A 113 5.15 -4.08 -3.43
CA GLN A 113 5.98 -4.41 -4.59
C GLN A 113 7.35 -3.72 -4.53
N GLU A 114 7.40 -2.55 -3.90
CA GLU A 114 8.58 -1.70 -3.80
C GLU A 114 9.51 -2.12 -2.66
N CYS A 115 8.93 -2.55 -1.55
CA CYS A 115 9.66 -2.98 -0.36
C CYS A 115 9.68 -4.50 -0.28
N ASN A 116 10.86 -5.09 -0.15
CA ASN A 116 11.03 -6.51 0.16
C ASN A 116 10.81 -6.74 1.67
N TYR A 117 9.57 -6.90 2.10
CA TYR A 117 9.25 -7.17 3.51
C TYR A 117 9.44 -8.64 3.86
N ASP A 118 10.07 -8.92 4.99
CA ASP A 118 10.14 -10.28 5.50
C ASP A 118 8.79 -10.75 6.10
N LYS A 119 8.70 -12.06 6.33
CA LYS A 119 7.52 -12.74 6.89
C LYS A 119 7.03 -12.13 8.21
N GLU A 120 7.92 -11.69 9.10
CA GLU A 120 7.52 -11.11 10.39
C GLU A 120 7.01 -9.68 10.21
N SER A 121 7.68 -8.89 9.35
CA SER A 121 7.22 -7.54 9.00
C SER A 121 5.81 -7.53 8.41
N ILE A 122 5.51 -8.44 7.47
CA ILE A 122 4.16 -8.54 6.89
C ILE A 122 3.11 -8.87 7.97
N LYS A 123 3.43 -9.80 8.89
CA LYS A 123 2.54 -10.17 9.99
C LYS A 123 2.25 -8.99 10.90
N ILE A 124 3.28 -8.25 11.32
CA ILE A 124 3.15 -7.05 12.16
C ILE A 124 2.29 -5.99 11.44
N LEU A 125 2.59 -5.70 10.17
CA LEU A 125 1.82 -4.74 9.37
C LEU A 125 0.34 -5.13 9.25
N HIS A 126 0.07 -6.43 9.08
CA HIS A 126 -1.30 -6.94 9.01
C HIS A 126 -2.02 -6.80 10.36
N GLU A 127 -1.38 -7.13 11.48
CA GLU A 127 -1.95 -6.99 12.83
C GLU A 127 -2.28 -5.51 13.15
N GLU A 128 -1.38 -4.59 12.81
CA GLU A 128 -1.62 -3.16 12.94
C GLU A 128 -2.80 -2.69 12.08
N HIS A 129 -2.88 -3.16 10.84
CA HIS A 129 -3.96 -2.83 9.92
C HIS A 129 -5.33 -3.30 10.46
N VAL A 130 -5.39 -4.53 10.96
CA VAL A 130 -6.59 -5.08 11.60
C VAL A 130 -6.97 -4.28 12.84
N ARG A 131 -6.00 -3.93 13.70
CA ARG A 131 -6.25 -3.13 14.90
C ARG A 131 -6.81 -1.75 14.57
N LYS A 132 -6.20 -1.03 13.60
CA LYS A 132 -6.66 0.31 13.17
C LYS A 132 -8.06 0.26 12.55
N ARG A 133 -8.38 -0.80 11.81
CA ARG A 133 -9.73 -1.00 11.27
C ARG A 133 -10.74 -1.29 12.38
N ASN A 134 -10.39 -2.14 13.33
CA ASN A 134 -11.31 -2.50 14.42
C ASN A 134 -11.54 -1.33 15.37
N SER A 135 -10.53 -0.50 15.63
CA SER A 135 -10.70 0.70 16.46
C SER A 135 -11.64 1.73 15.81
N SER A 136 -11.52 1.96 14.50
CA SER A 136 -12.42 2.86 13.77
C SER A 136 -13.87 2.33 13.69
N VAL A 137 -14.05 1.01 13.62
CA VAL A 137 -15.39 0.39 13.71
C VAL A 137 -15.98 0.56 15.11
N LEU A 138 -15.16 0.43 16.16
CA LEU A 138 -15.61 0.59 17.54
C LEU A 138 -16.08 2.02 17.82
N THR A 139 -15.30 3.02 17.38
CA THR A 139 -15.66 4.45 17.53
C THR A 139 -16.92 4.79 16.75
N TYR A 140 -17.02 4.35 15.49
CA TYR A 140 -18.22 4.58 14.66
C TYR A 140 -19.49 3.99 15.30
N ARG A 141 -19.43 2.76 15.83
CA ARG A 141 -20.57 2.14 16.54
C ARG A 141 -20.94 2.91 17.81
N GLY A 142 -19.95 3.39 18.57
CA GLY A 142 -20.17 4.22 19.75
C GLY A 142 -20.90 5.52 19.41
N GLU A 143 -20.43 6.25 18.39
CA GLU A 143 -21.06 7.47 17.92
C GLU A 143 -22.47 7.25 17.34
N ALA A 144 -22.67 6.16 16.59
CA ALA A 144 -23.98 5.82 16.06
C ALA A 144 -24.99 5.53 17.20
N LYS A 145 -24.54 4.85 18.25
CA LYS A 145 -25.35 4.57 19.44
C LYS A 145 -25.72 5.85 20.18
N THR A 146 -24.76 6.74 20.44
CA THR A 146 -25.03 8.02 21.14
C THR A 146 -25.95 8.94 20.33
N ARG A 147 -25.80 9.00 19.00
CA ARG A 147 -26.74 9.74 18.12
C ARG A 147 -28.15 9.17 18.20
N LEU A 148 -28.30 7.85 18.28
CA LEU A 148 -29.60 7.19 18.38
C LEU A 148 -30.26 7.43 19.75
N GLU A 149 -29.49 7.37 20.83
CA GLU A 149 -29.95 7.70 22.18
C GLU A 149 -30.40 9.16 22.30
N GLN A 150 -29.65 10.11 21.74
CA GLN A 150 -30.05 11.52 21.67
C GLN A 150 -31.35 11.72 20.87
N LYS A 151 -31.51 11.02 19.75
CA LYS A 151 -32.76 11.06 18.96
C LYS A 151 -33.95 10.53 19.76
N LEU A 152 -33.78 9.42 20.49
CA LEU A 152 -34.82 8.85 21.34
C LEU A 152 -35.19 9.78 22.50
N GLN A 153 -34.20 10.37 23.19
CA GLN A 153 -34.45 11.37 24.24
C GLN A 153 -35.21 12.58 23.70
N ASN A 154 -34.81 13.09 22.54
CA ASN A 154 -35.50 14.22 21.89
C ASN A 154 -36.93 13.88 21.43
N GLN A 155 -37.21 12.63 21.03
CA GLN A 155 -38.56 12.17 20.73
C GLN A 155 -39.42 12.05 22.00
N ASN A 156 -38.88 11.46 23.07
CA ASN A 156 -39.58 11.35 24.35
C ASN A 156 -39.91 12.73 24.95
N ASN A 157 -38.98 13.68 24.85
CA ASN A 157 -39.19 15.06 25.31
C ASN A 157 -40.25 15.83 24.49
N LYS A 158 -40.46 15.48 23.21
CA LYS A 158 -41.52 16.04 22.37
C LYS A 158 -42.89 15.41 22.64
N GLY A 159 -42.94 14.15 23.07
CA GLY A 159 -44.17 13.46 23.50
C GLY A 159 -44.73 13.94 24.83
N SER A 160 -43.89 14.48 25.71
CA SER A 160 -44.28 14.98 27.05
C SER A 160 -44.96 16.36 27.06
N ARG A 161 -45.12 17.02 25.90
CA ARG A 161 -45.73 18.37 25.80
C ARG A 161 -47.21 18.34 25.38
N ARG A 162 -47.97 17.31 25.77
CA ARG A 162 -49.42 17.29 25.61
C ARG A 162 -50.10 17.23 26.96
N TYR A 163 -50.97 18.23 27.16
CA TYR A 163 -51.89 18.46 28.28
C TYR A 163 -51.35 19.22 29.49
N ASP A 164 -51.42 20.54 29.39
CA ASP A 164 -52.08 21.36 30.42
C ASP A 164 -52.75 22.56 29.73
N LYS A 165 -54.02 22.40 29.34
CA LYS A 165 -54.91 23.54 29.11
C LYS A 165 -55.79 23.66 30.35
N GLN A 166 -55.30 24.34 31.38
CA GLN A 166 -56.17 24.86 32.42
C GLN A 166 -57.01 25.99 31.82
N SER A 167 -58.29 25.68 31.61
CA SER A 167 -59.35 26.62 31.25
C SER A 167 -59.76 27.38 32.48
N SER A 168 -59.45 28.67 32.57
CA SER A 168 -60.03 29.60 33.53
C SER A 168 -60.96 30.57 32.80
N PHE A 169 -62.25 30.22 32.75
CA PHE A 169 -63.32 31.19 32.50
C PHE A 169 -63.63 31.88 33.84
N ASN A 170 -63.49 33.21 33.90
CA ASN A 170 -64.12 34.03 34.93
C ASN A 170 -65.04 35.04 34.22
N TRP A 171 -66.28 35.12 34.73
CA TRP A 171 -67.29 36.13 34.43
C TRP A 171 -66.87 37.53 34.92
#